data_AF-A0AAG5DK22-F1
#
_entry.id   AF-A0AAG5DK22-F1
#
_cell.length_a   1.000
_cell.length_b   1.000
_cell.length_c   1.000
_cell.angle_alpha   90.00
_cell.angle_beta   90.00
_cell.angle_gamma   90.00
#
_symmetry.space_group_name_H-M   'P 1'
#
loop_
_entity.id
_entity.type
_entity.pdbx_description
1 polymer ?
#
loop_
_entity_poly.entity_id
_entity_poly.type
_entity_poly.pdbx_seq_one_letter_code
_entity_poly.pdbx_strand_id
1 'polypeptide(L)'
;MAHKRAFYRTGDAICDEVLGLLEKFANETLAKQDRFRLGVSGGSLADILCEGMAELRSDFSKWQIFFCDERVVPATDKESTWGIFKRQLLECHNNVPESIFFPVNCTLDVAEAATDYERTIRKAFGLEKSTEMPSFDLLILGIGPDGHTASLFPGHPLLKEEKKLIAPIDNSPKPPPKRVTMTLPLINNAKVCLFGAQGRGKAEMLKRIVAERDTSLPATLVDPPNGELIFVACDEAASLIEGDPFKTS
;
A
#
# COMPACT_ATOMS: atom_id res chain seq x y z
N MET A 1 3.34 8.77 -21.37
CA MET A 1 3.81 9.71 -20.33
C MET A 1 5.12 9.15 -19.79
N ALA A 2 6.09 9.97 -19.43
CA ALA A 2 7.34 9.47 -18.84
C ALA A 2 7.06 8.87 -17.45
N HIS A 3 7.67 7.73 -17.14
CA HIS A 3 7.66 7.16 -15.79
C HIS A 3 8.17 8.21 -14.80
N LYS A 4 7.34 8.61 -13.84
CA LYS A 4 7.72 9.63 -12.87
C LYS A 4 8.11 8.95 -11.56
N ARG A 5 9.35 9.19 -11.12
CA ARG A 5 9.79 8.84 -9.77
C ARG A 5 10.02 10.09 -8.97
N ALA A 6 9.53 10.10 -7.74
CA ALA A 6 9.77 11.17 -6.79
C ALA A 6 10.29 10.58 -5.48
N PHE A 7 11.08 11.38 -4.79
CA PHE A 7 11.90 10.95 -3.69
C PHE A 7 11.90 12.06 -2.64
N TYR A 8 11.37 11.76 -1.47
CA TYR A 8 11.23 12.69 -0.37
C TYR A 8 12.09 12.19 0.78
N ARG A 9 13.09 13.00 1.14
CA ARG A 9 13.96 12.74 2.27
C ARG A 9 13.51 13.60 3.44
N THR A 10 13.16 12.96 4.54
CA THR A 10 12.75 13.62 5.77
C THR A 10 13.88 13.59 6.80
N GLY A 11 13.74 14.36 7.88
CA GLY A 11 14.66 14.28 9.03
C GLY A 11 14.50 12.94 9.77
N ASP A 12 13.97 12.98 10.98
CA ASP A 12 13.93 11.77 11.84
C ASP A 12 12.75 10.82 11.52
N ALA A 13 11.61 11.37 11.09
CA ALA A 13 10.37 10.62 10.89
C ALA A 13 9.74 10.90 9.52
N ILE A 14 8.97 9.94 9.01
CA ILE A 14 8.26 10.07 7.72
C ILE A 14 6.79 10.46 7.86
N CYS A 15 6.26 10.51 9.09
CA CYS A 15 4.83 10.63 9.37
C CYS A 15 4.18 11.84 8.68
N ASP A 16 4.71 13.04 8.93
CA ASP A 16 4.17 14.30 8.38
C ASP A 16 4.18 14.32 6.84
N GLU A 17 5.24 13.79 6.23
CA GLU A 17 5.37 13.77 4.77
C GLU A 17 4.40 12.74 4.14
N VAL A 18 4.26 11.56 4.74
CA VAL A 18 3.30 10.53 4.29
C VAL A 18 1.87 11.05 4.41
N LEU A 19 1.51 11.67 5.54
CA LEU A 19 0.19 12.24 5.78
C LEU A 19 -0.10 13.45 4.88
N GLY A 20 0.88 14.33 4.69
CA GLY A 20 0.78 15.47 3.80
C GLY A 20 0.58 15.06 2.34
N LEU A 21 1.32 14.06 1.86
CA LEU A 21 1.12 13.50 0.53
C LEU A 21 -0.24 12.82 0.40
N LEU A 22 -0.68 12.07 1.42
CA LEU A 22 -2.01 11.46 1.43
C LEU A 22 -3.12 12.52 1.32
N GLU A 23 -3.08 13.58 2.14
CA GLU A 23 -4.05 14.68 2.09
C GLU A 23 -4.05 15.36 0.71
N LYS A 24 -2.85 15.65 0.18
CA LYS A 24 -2.67 16.25 -1.14
C LYS A 24 -3.31 15.40 -2.23
N PHE A 25 -2.95 14.11 -2.31
CA PHE A 25 -3.49 13.23 -3.35
C PHE A 25 -4.99 13.03 -3.22
N ALA A 26 -5.51 12.92 -1.98
CA ALA A 26 -6.94 12.84 -1.75
C ALA A 26 -7.66 14.07 -2.30
N ASN A 27 -7.23 15.28 -1.92
CA ASN A 27 -7.88 16.52 -2.30
C ASN A 27 -7.73 16.82 -3.81
N GLU A 28 -6.56 16.59 -4.40
CA GLU A 28 -6.35 16.73 -5.85
C GLU A 28 -7.21 15.75 -6.67
N THR A 29 -7.43 14.54 -6.14
CA THR A 29 -8.31 13.55 -6.77
C THR A 29 -9.77 13.96 -6.64
N LEU A 30 -10.21 14.34 -5.44
CA LEU A 30 -11.60 14.75 -5.18
C LEU A 30 -11.99 16.04 -5.90
N ALA A 31 -11.02 16.86 -6.33
CA ALA A 31 -11.26 17.99 -7.21
C ALA A 31 -11.61 17.58 -8.66
N LYS A 32 -11.32 16.34 -9.08
CA LYS A 32 -11.44 15.84 -10.46
C LYS A 32 -12.42 14.68 -10.62
N GLN A 33 -12.68 13.92 -9.56
CA GLN A 33 -13.57 12.77 -9.55
C GLN A 33 -14.29 12.64 -8.19
N ASP A 34 -15.39 11.89 -8.15
CA ASP A 34 -16.27 11.83 -6.98
C ASP A 34 -15.75 10.95 -5.82
N ARG A 35 -14.76 10.11 -6.07
CA ARG A 35 -14.21 9.18 -5.07
C ARG A 35 -12.69 9.19 -5.07
N PHE A 36 -12.10 9.06 -3.89
CA PHE A 36 -10.66 8.82 -3.73
C PHE A 36 -10.44 7.39 -3.24
N ARG A 37 -9.71 6.59 -4.02
CA ARG A 37 -9.52 5.15 -3.80
C ARG A 37 -8.10 4.87 -3.36
N LEU A 38 -7.97 4.56 -2.08
CA LEU A 38 -6.71 4.35 -1.38
C LEU A 38 -6.51 2.85 -1.12
N GLY A 39 -5.31 2.33 -1.42
CA GLY A 39 -4.85 1.05 -0.90
C GLY A 39 -3.81 1.25 0.19
N VAL A 40 -3.91 0.53 1.30
CA VAL A 40 -2.98 0.59 2.44
C VAL A 40 -2.38 -0.77 2.76
N SER A 41 -1.11 -0.78 3.12
CA SER A 41 -0.44 -1.93 3.74
C SER A 41 -0.45 -1.84 5.27
N GLY A 42 -0.24 -2.98 5.93
CA GLY A 42 -0.04 -3.04 7.37
C GLY A 42 1.36 -2.63 7.84
N GLY A 43 1.71 -3.04 9.07
CA GLY A 43 2.99 -2.69 9.70
C GLY A 43 3.04 -1.23 10.14
N SER A 44 4.25 -0.67 10.27
CA SER A 44 4.45 0.69 10.80
C SER A 44 3.78 1.80 10.00
N LEU A 45 3.42 1.55 8.73
CA LEU A 45 2.63 2.50 7.93
C LEU A 45 1.17 2.56 8.37
N ALA A 46 0.59 1.44 8.81
CA ALA A 46 -0.76 1.47 9.39
C ALA A 46 -0.77 2.27 10.69
N ASP A 47 0.26 2.15 11.52
CA ASP A 47 0.40 2.94 12.76
C ASP A 47 0.47 4.45 12.43
N ILE A 48 1.35 4.86 11.50
CA ILE A 48 1.45 6.25 11.01
C ILE A 48 0.10 6.79 10.52
N LEU A 49 -0.62 5.99 9.73
CA LEU A 49 -1.92 6.37 9.21
C LEU A 49 -2.96 6.48 10.33
N CYS A 50 -2.99 5.56 11.29
CA CYS A 50 -3.94 5.63 12.40
C CYS A 50 -3.68 6.84 13.32
N GLU A 51 -2.42 7.22 13.52
CA GLU A 51 -2.03 8.35 14.36
C GLU A 51 -2.47 9.72 13.81
N GLY A 52 -2.52 9.89 12.48
CA GLY A 52 -2.73 11.21 11.88
C GLY A 52 -3.82 11.32 10.82
N MET A 53 -4.37 10.21 10.31
CA MET A 53 -5.38 10.27 9.22
C MET A 53 -6.62 11.06 9.65
N ALA A 54 -7.07 10.96 10.90
CA ALA A 54 -8.26 11.68 11.36
C ALA A 54 -8.10 13.22 11.35
N GLU A 55 -6.88 13.74 11.35
CA GLU A 55 -6.60 15.18 11.36
C GLU A 55 -6.52 15.78 9.94
N LEU A 56 -6.57 14.94 8.90
CA LEU A 56 -6.50 15.39 7.52
C LEU A 56 -7.73 16.21 7.13
N ARG A 57 -7.48 17.31 6.43
CA ARG A 57 -8.49 18.20 5.86
C ARG A 57 -8.96 17.65 4.51
N SER A 58 -9.74 16.58 4.55
CA SER A 58 -10.35 15.97 3.37
C SER A 58 -11.79 15.49 3.64
N ASP A 59 -12.56 15.29 2.57
CA ASP A 59 -13.93 14.79 2.65
C ASP A 59 -13.95 13.26 2.72
N PHE A 60 -13.84 12.70 3.92
CA PHE A 60 -13.84 11.25 4.15
C PHE A 60 -15.07 10.54 3.61
N SER A 61 -16.22 11.21 3.44
CA SER A 61 -17.42 10.58 2.88
C SER A 61 -17.23 10.09 1.43
N LYS A 62 -16.20 10.60 0.75
CA LYS A 62 -15.84 10.25 -0.62
C LYS A 62 -14.65 9.30 -0.72
N TRP A 63 -14.07 8.89 0.41
CA TRP A 63 -12.95 7.96 0.43
C TRP A 63 -13.44 6.51 0.28
N GLN A 64 -12.59 5.67 -0.29
CA GLN A 64 -12.74 4.23 -0.31
C GLN A 64 -11.37 3.61 -0.02
N ILE A 65 -11.22 2.98 1.14
CA ILE A 65 -9.97 2.44 1.66
C ILE A 65 -9.98 0.92 1.54
N PHE A 66 -8.96 0.40 0.87
CA PHE A 66 -8.73 -1.01 0.62
C PHE A 66 -7.37 -1.42 1.21
N PHE A 67 -7.18 -2.70 1.41
CA PHE A 67 -5.95 -3.30 1.90
C PHE A 67 -5.14 -3.90 0.75
N CYS A 68 -3.89 -3.49 0.61
CA CYS A 68 -2.96 -4.01 -0.39
C CYS A 68 -2.63 -5.49 -0.12
N ASP A 69 -2.63 -5.87 1.14
CA ASP A 69 -2.63 -7.25 1.60
C ASP A 69 -3.28 -7.36 2.98
N GLU A 70 -3.75 -8.55 3.31
CA GLU A 70 -4.25 -8.88 4.62
C GLU A 70 -3.83 -10.29 5.02
N ARG A 71 -3.56 -10.47 6.32
CA ARG A 71 -3.31 -11.76 6.93
C ARG A 71 -4.68 -12.35 7.22
N VAL A 72 -4.96 -13.56 6.74
CA VAL A 72 -6.25 -14.21 6.94
C VAL A 72 -6.33 -14.76 8.36
N VAL A 73 -6.62 -13.86 9.28
CA VAL A 73 -6.77 -14.07 10.73
C VAL A 73 -7.98 -13.27 11.23
N PRO A 74 -8.52 -13.57 12.42
CA PRO A 74 -9.60 -12.76 12.99
C PRO A 74 -9.20 -11.29 13.14
N ALA A 75 -10.14 -10.36 12.99
CA ALA A 75 -9.87 -8.93 13.12
C ALA A 75 -9.44 -8.49 14.53
N THR A 76 -9.62 -9.35 15.55
CA THR A 76 -9.10 -9.15 16.90
C THR A 76 -7.62 -9.53 17.03
N ASP A 77 -7.07 -10.24 16.05
CA ASP A 77 -5.65 -10.58 16.01
C ASP A 77 -4.81 -9.31 15.82
N LYS A 78 -3.62 -9.30 16.42
CA LYS A 78 -2.65 -8.20 16.28
C LYS A 78 -2.07 -8.14 14.87
N GLU A 79 -2.07 -9.25 14.14
CA GLU A 79 -1.55 -9.36 12.78
C GLU A 79 -2.57 -8.96 11.70
N SER A 80 -3.83 -8.66 12.05
CA SER A 80 -4.81 -8.13 11.09
C SER A 80 -4.57 -6.64 10.84
N THR A 81 -4.31 -6.28 9.60
CA THR A 81 -4.21 -4.88 9.18
C THR A 81 -5.53 -4.15 9.40
N TRP A 82 -6.65 -4.75 9.03
CA TRP A 82 -7.98 -4.20 9.33
C TRP A 82 -8.21 -4.04 10.83
N GLY A 83 -7.78 -5.02 11.63
CA GLY A 83 -7.83 -4.96 13.08
C GLY A 83 -7.08 -3.75 13.66
N ILE A 84 -5.95 -3.37 13.07
CA ILE A 84 -5.19 -2.16 13.46
C ILE A 84 -6.04 -0.91 13.25
N PHE A 85 -6.59 -0.70 12.04
CA PHE A 85 -7.42 0.48 11.74
C PHE A 85 -8.66 0.57 12.62
N LYS A 86 -9.33 -0.57 12.92
CA LYS A 86 -10.46 -0.55 13.85
C LYS A 86 -10.05 -0.04 15.24
N ARG A 87 -9.00 -0.63 15.82
CA ARG A 87 -8.60 -0.36 17.21
C ARG A 87 -7.93 0.99 17.40
N GLN A 88 -7.12 1.42 16.43
CA GLN A 88 -6.28 2.60 16.59
C GLN A 88 -6.87 3.85 15.94
N LEU A 89 -7.72 3.72 14.90
CA LEU A 89 -8.34 4.85 14.23
C LEU A 89 -9.83 4.97 14.57
N LEU A 90 -10.63 3.95 14.24
CA LEU A 90 -12.09 4.04 14.32
C LEU A 90 -12.63 4.08 15.77
N GLU A 91 -11.98 3.38 16.71
CA GLU A 91 -12.32 3.45 18.13
C GLU A 91 -11.96 4.81 18.77
N CYS A 92 -11.03 5.56 18.15
CA CYS A 92 -10.52 6.82 18.68
C CYS A 92 -11.13 8.05 17.99
N HIS A 93 -11.60 7.93 16.75
CA HIS A 93 -11.98 9.05 15.89
C HIS A 93 -13.32 8.82 15.18
N ASN A 94 -14.33 9.60 15.54
CA ASN A 94 -15.69 9.49 14.98
C ASN A 94 -15.87 10.19 13.61
N ASN A 95 -14.91 10.98 13.17
CA ASN A 95 -14.98 11.74 11.91
C ASN A 95 -14.55 10.89 10.69
N VAL A 96 -13.93 9.74 10.90
CA VAL A 96 -13.60 8.77 9.84
C VAL A 96 -14.67 7.67 9.83
N PRO A 97 -15.56 7.61 8.82
CA PRO A 97 -16.65 6.63 8.83
C PRO A 97 -16.13 5.21 8.54
N GLU A 98 -16.52 4.22 9.34
CA GLU A 98 -16.17 2.81 9.08
C GLU A 98 -16.60 2.33 7.69
N SER A 99 -17.69 2.88 7.15
CA SER A 99 -18.24 2.52 5.82
C SER A 99 -17.31 2.81 4.64
N ILE A 100 -16.23 3.58 4.84
CA ILE A 100 -15.24 3.84 3.80
C ILE A 100 -14.24 2.70 3.65
N PHE A 101 -14.17 1.78 4.62
CA PHE A 101 -13.23 0.66 4.60
C PHE A 101 -13.83 -0.58 3.94
N PHE A 102 -13.04 -1.22 3.09
CA PHE A 102 -13.37 -2.44 2.36
C PHE A 102 -12.39 -3.54 2.81
N PRO A 103 -12.61 -4.19 3.96
CA PRO A 103 -11.74 -5.23 4.47
C PRO A 103 -11.85 -6.55 3.69
N VAL A 104 -10.78 -7.35 3.71
CA VAL A 104 -10.80 -8.74 3.23
C VAL A 104 -11.69 -9.56 4.17
N ASN A 105 -12.60 -10.35 3.60
CA ASN A 105 -13.44 -11.25 4.40
C ASN A 105 -12.63 -12.46 4.91
N CYS A 106 -12.05 -12.31 6.10
CA CYS A 106 -11.18 -13.31 6.72
C CYS A 106 -11.94 -14.47 7.39
N THR A 107 -13.28 -14.54 7.26
CA THR A 107 -14.06 -15.72 7.71
C THR A 107 -14.12 -16.81 6.64
N LEU A 108 -13.76 -16.48 5.40
CA LEU A 108 -13.69 -17.42 4.28
C LEU A 108 -12.34 -18.14 4.26
N ASP A 109 -12.23 -19.23 3.48
CA ASP A 109 -10.92 -19.76 3.16
C ASP A 109 -10.11 -18.77 2.31
N VAL A 110 -8.79 -18.93 2.26
CA VAL A 110 -7.90 -17.94 1.63
C VAL A 110 -8.20 -17.73 0.14
N ALA A 111 -8.60 -18.78 -0.59
CA ALA A 111 -8.89 -18.69 -2.02
C ALA A 111 -10.25 -18.03 -2.28
N GLU A 112 -11.25 -18.39 -1.48
CA GLU A 112 -12.56 -17.74 -1.47
C GLU A 112 -12.45 -16.27 -1.06
N ALA A 113 -11.67 -15.96 -0.03
CA ALA A 113 -11.42 -14.59 0.44
C ALA A 113 -10.76 -13.73 -0.65
N ALA A 114 -9.78 -14.27 -1.39
CA ALA A 114 -9.17 -13.57 -2.52
C ALA A 114 -10.18 -13.28 -3.64
N THR A 115 -11.03 -14.25 -3.96
CA THR A 115 -12.08 -14.11 -4.99
C THR A 115 -13.15 -13.10 -4.58
N ASP A 116 -13.60 -13.18 -3.33
CA ASP A 116 -14.55 -12.24 -2.74
C ASP A 116 -14.01 -10.81 -2.72
N TYR A 117 -12.72 -10.67 -2.38
CA TYR A 117 -12.07 -9.38 -2.33
C TYR A 117 -11.87 -8.76 -3.71
N GLU A 118 -11.48 -9.54 -4.74
CA GLU A 118 -11.46 -9.05 -6.12
C GLU A 118 -12.84 -8.56 -6.57
N ARG A 119 -13.91 -9.32 -6.26
CA ARG A 119 -15.30 -8.92 -6.55
C ARG A 119 -15.67 -7.61 -5.84
N THR A 120 -15.27 -7.45 -4.59
CA THR A 120 -15.50 -6.24 -3.80
C THR A 120 -14.83 -5.02 -4.44
N ILE A 121 -13.56 -5.16 -4.84
CA ILE A 121 -12.82 -4.11 -5.56
C ILE A 121 -13.52 -3.80 -6.88
N ARG A 122 -13.79 -4.80 -7.74
CA ARG A 122 -14.45 -4.55 -9.03
C ARG A 122 -15.77 -3.81 -8.88
N LYS A 123 -16.58 -4.18 -7.89
CA LYS A 123 -17.85 -3.50 -7.57
C LYS A 123 -17.65 -2.04 -7.17
N ALA A 124 -16.70 -1.75 -6.31
CA ALA A 124 -16.43 -0.37 -5.88
C ALA A 124 -15.92 0.53 -7.02
N PHE A 125 -15.34 -0.06 -8.06
CA PHE A 125 -14.90 0.61 -9.27
C PHE A 125 -15.97 0.64 -10.39
N GLY A 126 -17.13 -0.02 -10.22
CA GLY A 126 -18.16 -0.13 -11.25
C GLY A 126 -17.77 -1.04 -12.43
N LEU A 127 -16.90 -2.02 -12.18
CA LEU A 127 -16.28 -2.90 -13.17
C LEU A 127 -16.74 -4.36 -13.06
N GLU A 128 -17.90 -4.63 -12.44
CA GLU A 128 -18.39 -6.01 -12.21
C GLU A 128 -18.58 -6.81 -13.51
N LYS A 129 -18.89 -6.11 -14.61
CA LYS A 129 -19.11 -6.70 -15.94
C LYS A 129 -18.00 -6.35 -16.93
N SER A 130 -16.92 -5.72 -16.46
CA SER A 130 -15.83 -5.24 -17.30
C SER A 130 -14.56 -6.08 -17.10
N THR A 131 -13.81 -6.27 -18.18
CA THR A 131 -12.45 -6.83 -18.13
C THR A 131 -11.39 -5.77 -17.86
N GLU A 132 -11.78 -4.50 -17.77
CA GLU A 132 -10.87 -3.41 -17.40
C GLU A 132 -10.29 -3.64 -16.01
N MET A 133 -9.06 -3.16 -15.84
CA MET A 133 -8.33 -3.27 -14.59
C MET A 133 -8.62 -2.04 -13.71
N PRO A 134 -9.03 -2.23 -12.44
CA PRO A 134 -9.12 -1.15 -11.47
C PRO A 134 -7.80 -0.38 -11.36
N SER A 135 -7.85 0.95 -11.31
CA SER A 135 -6.68 1.81 -11.12
C SER A 135 -6.86 2.66 -9.86
N PHE A 136 -6.14 2.29 -8.80
CA PHE A 136 -6.16 3.00 -7.53
C PHE A 136 -5.55 4.40 -7.66
N ASP A 137 -6.08 5.36 -6.91
CA ASP A 137 -5.56 6.73 -6.93
C ASP A 137 -4.22 6.81 -6.17
N LEU A 138 -4.11 6.10 -5.05
CA LEU A 138 -2.89 5.98 -4.26
C LEU A 138 -2.81 4.59 -3.63
N LEU A 139 -1.65 3.94 -3.72
CA LEU A 139 -1.28 2.79 -2.91
C LEU A 139 -0.14 3.17 -1.95
N ILE A 140 -0.33 3.01 -0.66
CA ILE A 140 0.69 3.18 0.37
C ILE A 140 1.21 1.79 0.76
N LEU A 141 2.45 1.52 0.35
CA LEU A 141 3.07 0.20 0.38
C LEU A 141 4.23 0.14 1.38
N GLY A 142 4.33 -0.97 2.09
CA GLY A 142 5.46 -1.28 2.95
C GLY A 142 6.61 -1.96 2.21
N ILE A 143 7.83 -1.79 2.75
CA ILE A 143 9.03 -2.55 2.35
C ILE A 143 9.45 -3.46 3.49
N GLY A 144 9.39 -4.77 3.29
CA GLY A 144 9.90 -5.76 4.22
C GLY A 144 11.43 -5.80 4.33
N PRO A 145 12.00 -6.39 5.40
CA PRO A 145 13.46 -6.52 5.56
C PRO A 145 14.15 -7.43 4.52
N ASP A 146 13.37 -8.18 3.75
CA ASP A 146 13.72 -9.04 2.61
C ASP A 146 13.27 -8.44 1.28
N GLY A 147 12.77 -7.19 1.27
CA GLY A 147 12.34 -6.48 0.06
C GLY A 147 10.97 -6.88 -0.47
N HIS A 148 10.21 -7.70 0.28
CA HIS A 148 8.81 -7.95 -0.03
C HIS A 148 7.99 -6.66 0.08
N THR A 149 6.89 -6.59 -0.67
CA THR A 149 5.85 -5.57 -0.52
C THR A 149 4.48 -6.22 -0.63
N ALA A 150 3.47 -5.65 0.01
CA ALA A 150 2.21 -6.35 0.26
C ALA A 150 2.52 -7.75 0.84
N SER A 151 2.00 -8.82 0.24
CA SER A 151 2.47 -10.18 0.52
C SER A 151 3.18 -10.83 -0.68
N LEU A 152 3.85 -10.04 -1.51
CA LEU A 152 4.69 -10.51 -2.62
C LEU A 152 6.12 -10.74 -2.14
N PHE A 153 6.54 -12.00 -2.00
CA PHE A 153 7.84 -12.39 -1.42
C PHE A 153 8.91 -12.72 -2.47
N PRO A 154 10.20 -12.48 -2.18
CA PRO A 154 11.30 -12.86 -3.07
C PRO A 154 11.25 -14.33 -3.47
N GLY A 155 11.42 -14.62 -4.76
CA GLY A 155 11.41 -15.99 -5.31
C GLY A 155 10.06 -16.70 -5.31
N HIS A 156 8.99 -16.09 -4.78
CA HIS A 156 7.67 -16.72 -4.74
C HIS A 156 7.04 -16.79 -6.16
N PRO A 157 6.36 -17.90 -6.54
CA PRO A 157 5.76 -18.04 -7.87
C PRO A 157 4.77 -16.93 -8.24
N LEU A 158 4.14 -16.31 -7.24
CA LEU A 158 3.19 -15.21 -7.43
C LEU A 158 3.81 -13.98 -8.11
N LEU A 159 5.13 -13.80 -8.07
CA LEU A 159 5.81 -12.72 -8.82
C LEU A 159 5.68 -12.86 -10.34
N LYS A 160 5.30 -14.05 -10.83
CA LYS A 160 5.06 -14.33 -12.26
C LYS A 160 3.59 -14.22 -12.66
N GLU A 161 2.71 -13.78 -11.76
CA GLU A 161 1.29 -13.59 -12.07
C GLU A 161 1.09 -12.33 -12.92
N GLU A 162 0.38 -12.49 -14.04
CA GLU A 162 0.19 -11.41 -15.03
C GLU A 162 -1.28 -11.00 -15.20
N LYS A 163 -2.22 -11.78 -14.65
CA LYS A 163 -3.67 -11.65 -14.95
C LYS A 163 -4.52 -11.37 -13.73
N LYS A 164 -4.30 -12.09 -12.63
CA LYS A 164 -5.11 -11.92 -11.42
C LYS A 164 -4.89 -10.55 -10.81
N LEU A 165 -5.94 -9.96 -10.24
CA LEU A 165 -5.82 -8.71 -9.49
C LEU A 165 -5.47 -8.98 -8.03
N ILE A 166 -6.13 -9.97 -7.46
CA ILE A 166 -5.95 -10.43 -6.08
C ILE A 166 -5.57 -11.90 -6.10
N ALA A 167 -4.63 -12.28 -5.23
CA ALA A 167 -4.20 -13.67 -5.10
C ALA A 167 -4.23 -14.16 -3.66
N PRO A 168 -4.59 -15.44 -3.45
CA PRO A 168 -4.36 -16.12 -2.18
C PRO A 168 -2.90 -16.58 -2.06
N ILE A 169 -2.40 -16.61 -0.84
CA ILE A 169 -1.15 -17.25 -0.45
C ILE A 169 -1.47 -18.12 0.76
N ASP A 170 -1.27 -19.43 0.66
CA ASP A 170 -1.56 -20.36 1.76
C ASP A 170 -0.29 -20.77 2.53
N ASN A 171 0.88 -20.44 1.99
CA ASN A 171 2.20 -20.89 2.43
C ASN A 171 3.22 -19.75 2.48
N SER A 172 2.84 -18.59 3.00
CA SER A 172 3.76 -17.46 3.12
C SER A 172 5.03 -17.88 3.89
N PRO A 173 6.22 -17.45 3.44
CA PRO A 173 7.47 -17.70 4.15
C PRO A 173 7.55 -16.96 5.50
N LYS A 174 6.56 -16.11 5.82
CA LYS A 174 6.45 -15.40 7.08
C LYS A 174 5.10 -15.68 7.75
N PRO A 175 5.06 -15.88 9.07
CA PRO A 175 3.79 -16.03 9.77
C PRO A 175 2.97 -14.71 9.72
N PRO A 176 1.64 -14.79 9.79
CA PRO A 176 0.80 -15.96 9.52
C PRO A 176 0.91 -16.43 8.05
N PRO A 177 0.79 -17.74 7.77
CA PRO A 177 1.05 -18.30 6.44
C PRO A 177 -0.02 -17.92 5.40
N LYS A 178 -1.26 -17.69 5.83
CA LYS A 178 -2.41 -17.40 4.95
C LYS A 178 -2.57 -15.91 4.75
N ARG A 179 -2.50 -15.45 3.50
CA ARG A 179 -2.61 -14.04 3.12
C ARG A 179 -3.43 -13.87 1.85
N VAL A 180 -4.13 -12.75 1.75
CA VAL A 180 -4.74 -12.24 0.51
C VAL A 180 -3.95 -11.01 0.10
N THR A 181 -3.57 -10.88 -1.17
CA THR A 181 -2.70 -9.78 -1.63
C THR A 181 -3.11 -9.26 -2.99
N MET A 182 -2.91 -7.95 -3.20
CA MET A 182 -2.80 -7.38 -4.54
C MET A 182 -1.58 -7.97 -5.25
N THR A 183 -1.73 -8.23 -6.54
CA THR A 183 -0.67 -8.74 -7.41
C THR A 183 0.09 -7.57 -8.06
N LEU A 184 1.25 -7.84 -8.66
CA LEU A 184 2.01 -6.83 -9.41
C LEU A 184 1.19 -6.16 -10.53
N PRO A 185 0.38 -6.88 -11.34
CA PRO A 185 -0.52 -6.25 -12.31
C PRO A 185 -1.40 -5.16 -11.71
N LEU A 186 -2.08 -5.44 -10.59
CA LEU A 186 -2.96 -4.45 -9.95
C LEU A 186 -2.16 -3.29 -9.34
N ILE A 187 -1.06 -3.59 -8.64
CA ILE A 187 -0.21 -2.57 -8.01
C ILE A 187 0.36 -1.62 -9.08
N ASN A 188 0.88 -2.16 -10.18
CA ASN A 188 1.46 -1.35 -11.25
C ASN A 188 0.41 -0.63 -12.11
N ASN A 189 -0.89 -0.93 -11.96
CA ASN A 189 -1.95 -0.17 -12.61
C ASN A 189 -2.43 1.03 -11.77
N ALA A 190 -1.89 1.25 -10.58
CA ALA A 190 -2.20 2.43 -9.77
C ALA A 190 -1.66 3.73 -10.37
N LYS A 191 -2.35 4.84 -10.10
CA LYS A 191 -1.90 6.18 -10.49
C LYS A 191 -0.66 6.62 -9.69
N VAL A 192 -0.61 6.27 -8.40
CA VAL A 192 0.52 6.54 -7.52
C VAL A 192 0.79 5.33 -6.62
N CYS A 193 2.04 4.90 -6.57
CA CYS A 193 2.54 3.98 -5.54
C CYS A 193 3.52 4.73 -4.64
N LEU A 194 3.28 4.75 -3.34
CA LEU A 194 4.11 5.40 -2.34
C LEU A 194 4.69 4.34 -1.41
N PHE A 195 6.02 4.32 -1.29
CA PHE A 195 6.74 3.57 -0.28
C PHE A 195 7.21 4.46 0.85
N GLY A 196 6.97 4.05 2.09
CA GLY A 196 7.54 4.69 3.28
C GLY A 196 8.64 3.83 3.92
N ALA A 197 9.78 4.44 4.24
CA ALA A 197 10.91 3.79 4.89
C ALA A 197 11.40 4.61 6.09
N GLN A 198 11.18 4.10 7.31
CA GLN A 198 11.64 4.74 8.54
C GLN A 198 12.64 3.84 9.29
N GLY A 199 13.68 4.50 9.82
CA GLY A 199 14.72 3.93 10.67
C GLY A 199 15.86 3.26 9.90
N ARG A 200 17.04 3.25 10.53
CA ARG A 200 18.29 2.68 9.99
C ARG A 200 18.17 1.24 9.47
N GLY A 201 17.27 0.44 10.04
CA GLY A 201 17.04 -0.94 9.60
C GLY A 201 16.56 -1.08 8.15
N LYS A 202 16.12 0.02 7.51
CA LYS A 202 15.71 0.04 6.10
C LYS A 202 16.83 0.40 5.13
N ALA A 203 17.97 0.92 5.61
CA ALA A 203 18.96 1.57 4.76
C ALA A 203 19.50 0.69 3.63
N GLU A 204 19.93 -0.54 3.97
CA GLU A 204 20.46 -1.48 2.99
C GLU A 204 19.39 -1.90 1.97
N MET A 205 18.17 -2.17 2.46
CA MET A 205 17.09 -2.59 1.59
C MET A 205 16.66 -1.48 0.64
N LEU A 206 16.56 -0.24 1.13
CA LEU A 206 16.20 0.91 0.32
C LEU A 206 17.26 1.19 -0.75
N LYS A 207 18.56 1.07 -0.41
CA LYS A 207 19.66 1.17 -1.38
C LYS A 207 19.52 0.15 -2.51
N ARG A 208 19.27 -1.13 -2.17
CA ARG A 208 19.08 -2.20 -3.16
C ARG A 208 17.91 -1.93 -4.11
N ILE A 209 16.80 -1.40 -3.58
CA ILE A 209 15.59 -1.11 -4.36
C ILE A 209 15.77 0.14 -5.24
N VAL A 210 16.28 1.22 -4.65
CA VAL A 210 16.31 2.55 -5.29
C VAL A 210 17.54 2.73 -6.17
N ALA A 211 18.73 2.48 -5.61
CA ALA A 211 20.00 2.76 -6.29
C ALA A 211 20.43 1.58 -7.17
N GLU A 212 20.41 0.36 -6.63
CA GLU A 212 20.91 -0.83 -7.35
C GLU A 212 19.86 -1.46 -8.26
N ARG A 213 18.58 -1.11 -8.07
CA ARG A 213 17.44 -1.61 -8.86
C ARG A 213 17.42 -3.13 -8.94
N ASP A 214 17.69 -3.79 -7.81
CA ASP A 214 17.73 -5.25 -7.70
C ASP A 214 16.35 -5.88 -7.96
N THR A 215 16.16 -6.45 -9.14
CA THR A 215 14.89 -7.05 -9.59
C THR A 215 14.59 -8.40 -8.95
N SER A 216 15.48 -8.95 -8.11
CA SER A 216 15.15 -10.10 -7.25
C SER A 216 14.20 -9.72 -6.11
N LEU A 217 14.09 -8.42 -5.81
CA LEU A 217 13.26 -7.86 -4.75
C LEU A 217 11.88 -7.45 -5.30
N PRO A 218 10.78 -7.93 -4.70
CA PRO A 218 9.42 -7.57 -5.12
C PRO A 218 9.13 -6.07 -5.13
N ALA A 219 9.63 -5.31 -4.13
CA ALA A 219 9.44 -3.86 -4.09
C ALA A 219 10.07 -3.13 -5.29
N THR A 220 11.15 -3.65 -5.88
CA THR A 220 11.76 -3.10 -7.09
C THR A 220 10.88 -3.30 -8.33
N LEU A 221 10.06 -4.36 -8.34
CA LEU A 221 9.14 -4.68 -9.42
C LEU A 221 7.88 -3.81 -9.43
N VAL A 222 7.67 -3.02 -8.37
CA VAL A 222 6.68 -1.94 -8.37
C VAL A 222 7.24 -0.77 -9.18
N ASP A 223 6.74 -0.61 -10.39
CA ASP A 223 7.18 0.38 -11.37
C ASP A 223 5.99 0.73 -12.29
N PRO A 224 4.97 1.47 -11.80
CA PRO A 224 3.74 1.72 -12.53
C PRO A 224 4.01 2.41 -13.88
N PRO A 225 3.69 1.78 -15.04
CA PRO A 225 4.13 2.31 -16.32
C PRO A 225 3.46 3.63 -16.72
N ASN A 226 2.24 3.86 -16.23
CA ASN A 226 1.45 5.06 -16.49
C ASN A 226 1.22 5.90 -15.22
N GLY A 227 1.92 5.58 -14.12
CA GLY A 227 1.76 6.21 -12.82
C GLY A 227 3.03 6.87 -12.30
N GLU A 228 2.96 7.28 -11.05
CA GLU A 228 4.07 7.84 -10.28
C GLU A 228 4.50 6.86 -9.19
N LEU A 229 5.81 6.69 -9.01
CA LEU A 229 6.40 5.93 -7.92
C LEU A 229 7.11 6.89 -6.97
N ILE A 230 6.68 6.90 -5.71
CA ILE A 230 7.17 7.79 -4.67
C ILE A 230 7.88 6.99 -3.59
N PHE A 231 9.05 7.46 -3.16
CA PHE A 231 9.71 6.98 -1.96
C PHE A 231 9.80 8.11 -0.93
N VAL A 232 9.28 7.88 0.26
CA VAL A 232 9.45 8.74 1.43
C VAL A 232 10.36 8.02 2.42
N ALA A 233 11.51 8.61 2.73
CA ALA A 233 12.49 8.00 3.61
C ALA A 233 13.07 9.01 4.61
N CYS A 234 13.21 8.61 5.88
CA CYS A 234 13.95 9.41 6.85
C CYS A 234 15.46 9.34 6.59
N ASP A 235 16.22 10.26 7.17
CA ASP A 235 17.67 10.37 6.99
C ASP A 235 18.41 9.05 7.24
N GLU A 236 18.03 8.34 8.31
CA GLU A 236 18.63 7.04 8.62
C GLU A 236 18.28 5.96 7.60
N ALA A 237 17.06 5.96 7.07
CA ALA A 237 16.62 4.98 6.07
C ALA A 237 17.24 5.26 4.69
N ALA A 238 17.59 6.52 4.40
CA ALA A 238 18.25 6.92 3.17
C ALA A 238 19.79 6.94 3.27
N SER A 239 20.37 6.58 4.43
CA SER A 239 21.77 6.87 4.75
C SER A 239 22.81 6.22 3.83
N LEU A 240 22.44 5.19 3.06
CA LEU A 240 23.32 4.44 2.15
C LEU A 240 23.07 4.75 0.67
N ILE A 241 22.18 5.69 0.37
CA ILE A 241 21.90 6.12 -1.01
C ILE A 241 22.82 7.32 -1.31
N GLU A 242 23.86 7.06 -2.10
CA GLU A 242 24.81 8.07 -2.58
C GLU A 242 24.41 8.60 -3.97
N GLY A 243 24.65 9.89 -4.22
CA GLY A 243 24.08 10.57 -5.39
C GLY A 243 22.58 10.78 -5.22
N ASP A 244 22.00 11.76 -5.91
CA ASP A 244 20.70 12.26 -5.48
C ASP A 244 19.52 11.95 -6.41
N PRO A 245 18.73 10.91 -6.09
CA PRO A 245 17.33 10.85 -6.46
C PRO A 245 16.44 11.75 -5.59
N PHE A 246 16.83 12.06 -4.34
CA PHE A 246 16.06 12.70 -3.26
C PHE A 246 16.30 14.22 -3.07
N LYS A 247 17.13 14.87 -3.90
CA LYS A 247 17.44 16.30 -3.79
C LYS A 247 16.23 17.04 -4.31
N THR A 248 15.51 17.67 -3.40
CA THR A 248 14.84 18.93 -3.70
C THR A 248 15.88 19.87 -4.31
N SER A 249 15.64 20.26 -5.56
CA SER A 249 16.24 21.48 -6.14
C SER A 249 15.91 22.68 -5.30
#